data_AF-A0A398BDX1-F1
#
_entry.id   AF-A0A398BDX1-F1
#
_cell.length_a   1.000
_cell.length_b   1.000
_cell.length_c   1.000
_cell.angle_alpha   90.00
_cell.angle_beta   90.00
_cell.angle_gamma   90.00
#
_symmetry.space_group_name_H-M   'P 1'
#
loop_
_entity.id
_entity.type
_entity.pdbx_description
1 polymer ?
#
loop_
_entity_poly.entity_id
_entity_poly.type
_entity_poly.pdbx_seq_one_letter_code
_entity_poly.pdbx_strand_id
1 'polypeptide(L)' 'MHDSKRMEIGWIPIKTGKIKIRVYGFAAAGTEGTVTAELNGVTTAARGYIRKRTIIRAISKLHYSLQKKE' A
#
# COMPACT_ATOMS: atom_id res chain seq x y z
N MET A 1 -7.18 24.85 8.79
CA MET A 1 -8.00 23.63 8.71
C MET A 1 -7.06 22.44 8.71
N HIS A 2 -6.91 21.74 9.84
CA HIS A 2 -6.09 20.52 9.91
C HIS A 2 -6.91 19.36 9.33
N ASP A 3 -6.82 19.15 8.01
CA ASP A 3 -7.34 17.95 7.37
C ASP A 3 -6.43 16.78 7.75
N SER A 4 -6.70 16.17 8.91
CA SER A 4 -6.15 14.89 9.31
C SER A 4 -6.68 13.82 8.36
N LYS A 5 -6.15 13.80 7.12
CA LYS A 5 -6.38 12.72 6.16
C LYS A 5 -6.13 11.40 6.90
N ARG A 6 -7.22 10.66 7.16
CA ARG A 6 -7.18 9.37 7.87
C ARG A 6 -6.27 8.43 7.09
N MET A 7 -5.05 8.24 7.60
CA MET A 7 -4.11 7.26 7.08
C MET A 7 -4.36 5.96 7.82
N GLU A 8 -4.72 4.92 7.09
CA GLU A 8 -4.89 3.59 7.65
C GLU A 8 -3.58 2.80 7.48
N ILE A 9 -3.14 2.14 8.56
CA ILE A 9 -1.94 1.31 8.55
C ILE A 9 -2.37 -0.13 8.81
N GLY A 10 -1.99 -1.03 7.91
CA GLY A 10 -2.15 -2.47 8.04
C GLY A 10 -0.81 -3.18 8.09
N TRP A 11 -0.78 -4.35 8.71
CA TRP A 11 0.38 -5.21 8.79
C TRP A 11 -0.02 -6.63 8.39
N ILE A 12 0.71 -7.22 7.45
CA ILE A 12 0.53 -8.62 7.06
C ILE A 12 1.76 -9.39 7.54
N PRO A 13 1.61 -10.29 8.54
CA PRO A 13 2.73 -11.12 8.99
C PRO A 13 3.09 -12.14 7.90
N ILE A 14 4.39 -12.34 7.70
CA ILE A 14 4.94 -13.37 6.81
C ILE A 14 6.08 -14.09 7.53
N LYS A 15 6.54 -15.23 7.00
CA LYS A 15 7.60 -16.03 7.65
C LYS A 15 8.90 -15.25 7.91
N THR A 16 9.24 -14.32 7.02
CA THR A 16 10.51 -13.55 7.06
C THR A 16 10.35 -12.11 7.54
N GLY A 17 9.18 -11.75 8.11
CA GLY A 17 8.93 -10.40 8.60
C GLY A 17 7.48 -9.96 8.51
N LYS A 18 7.25 -8.70 8.15
CA LYS A 18 5.90 -8.12 8.03
C LYS A 18 5.84 -7.17 6.84
N ILE A 19 4.79 -7.29 6.04
CA ILE A 19 4.48 -6.31 5.00
C ILE A 19 3.71 -5.18 5.66
N LYS A 20 4.25 -3.96 5.62
CA LYS A 20 3.58 -2.76 6.10
C LYS A 20 2.81 -2.13 4.96
N ILE A 21 1.51 -1.92 5.14
CA ILE A 21 0.62 -1.28 4.18
C ILE A 21 0.16 0.04 4.76
N ARG A 22 0.31 1.13 4.01
CA ARG A 22 -0.26 2.44 4.36
C ARG A 22 -1.25 2.82 3.27
N VAL A 23 -2.50 3.06 3.65
CA VAL A 23 -3.59 3.47 2.76
C VAL A 23 -3.96 4.91 3.09
N TYR A 24 -4.07 5.73 2.05
CA TYR A 24 -4.38 7.14 2.15
C TYR A 24 -5.39 7.54 1.07
N GLY A 25 -6.36 8.39 1.40
CA GLY A 25 -7.43 8.79 0.49
C GLY A 25 -8.59 7.79 0.52
N PHE A 26 -9.27 7.58 -0.61
CA PHE A 26 -10.49 6.78 -0.68
C PHE A 26 -11.62 7.25 0.26
N ALA A 27 -11.70 8.57 0.51
CA ALA A 27 -12.67 9.15 1.44
C ALA A 27 -14.13 8.90 1.01
N ALA A 28 -14.38 8.82 -0.29
CA ALA A 28 -15.66 8.42 -0.87
C ALA A 28 -15.47 7.49 -2.07
N ALA A 29 -16.53 6.78 -2.46
CA ALA A 29 -16.52 5.95 -3.67
C ALA A 29 -16.11 6.80 -4.89
N GLY A 30 -15.17 6.30 -5.68
CA GLY A 30 -14.66 7.02 -6.85
C GLY A 30 -13.62 8.11 -6.55
N THR A 31 -13.23 8.33 -5.29
CA THR A 31 -12.11 9.23 -4.97
C THR A 31 -10.77 8.52 -5.14
N GLU A 32 -9.76 9.27 -5.61
CA GLU A 32 -8.41 8.75 -5.71
C GLU A 32 -7.84 8.44 -4.32
N GLY A 33 -7.10 7.35 -4.22
CA GLY A 33 -6.28 7.06 -3.07
C GLY A 33 -4.94 6.45 -3.47
N THR A 34 -4.02 6.50 -2.52
CA THR A 34 -2.66 5.97 -2.63
C THR A 34 -2.49 4.85 -1.61
N VAL A 35 -1.89 3.75 -2.05
CA VAL A 35 -1.45 2.66 -1.17
C VAL A 35 0.05 2.50 -1.33
N THR A 36 0.76 2.47 -0.20
CA THR A 36 2.18 2.09 -0.13
C THR A 36 2.32 0.75 0.57
N ALA A 37 3.18 -0.10 0.04
CA ALA A 37 3.52 -1.40 0.59
C ALA A 37 5.04 -1.49 0.78
N GLU A 38 5.48 -1.95 1.95
CA GLU A 38 6.88 -1.96 2.37
C GLU A 38 7.23 -3.31 3.00
N LEU A 39 8.34 -3.93 2.57
CA LEU A 39 8.94 -5.13 3.15
C LEU A 39 10.46 -5.07 3.01
N ASN A 40 11.20 -5.36 4.09
CA ASN A 40 12.67 -5.46 4.10
C ASN A 40 13.38 -4.26 3.44
N GLY A 41 12.88 -3.04 3.68
CA GLY A 41 13.42 -1.81 3.10
C GLY A 41 13.02 -1.55 1.63
N VAL A 42 12.35 -2.48 0.96
CA VAL A 42 11.76 -2.27 -0.36
C VAL A 42 10.38 -1.66 -0.19
N THR A 43 10.14 -0.51 -0.82
CA THR A 43 8.86 0.20 -0.77
C THR A 43 8.31 0.39 -2.18
N THR A 44 7.03 0.13 -2.36
CA THR A 44 6.32 0.41 -3.62
C THR A 44 5.02 1.17 -3.36
N ALA A 45 4.55 1.90 -4.37
CA ALA A 45 3.31 2.67 -4.31
C ALA A 45 2.39 2.36 -5.51
N ALA A 46 1.09 2.36 -5.24
CA ALA A 46 0.05 2.34 -6.25
C ALA A 46 -0.98 3.44 -5.97
N ARG A 47 -1.44 4.11 -7.03
CA ARG A 47 -2.57 5.04 -6.99
C ARG A 47 -3.74 4.47 -7.78
N GLY A 48 -4.95 4.85 -7.38
CA GLY A 48 -6.17 4.51 -8.12
C GLY A 48 -7.43 4.86 -7.34
N TYR A 49 -8.57 4.61 -7.97
CA TYR A 49 -9.90 4.99 -7.45
C TYR A 49 -10.62 3.86 -6.72
N ILE A 50 -10.15 2.61 -6.88
CA ILE A 50 -10.77 1.42 -6.27
C ILE A 50 -9.82 0.89 -5.20
N ARG A 51 -10.16 1.12 -3.92
CA ARG A 51 -9.32 0.77 -2.75
C ARG A 51 -8.78 -0.64 -2.80
N LYS A 52 -9.65 -1.65 -2.93
CA LYS A 52 -9.24 -3.07 -2.96
C LYS A 52 -8.24 -3.35 -4.09
N ARG A 53 -8.53 -2.86 -5.30
CA ARG A 53 -7.65 -3.04 -6.47
C ARG A 53 -6.30 -2.34 -6.28
N THR A 54 -6.29 -1.14 -5.71
CA THR A 54 -5.04 -0.39 -5.45
C THR A 54 -4.17 -1.08 -4.41
N ILE A 55 -4.76 -1.66 -3.36
CA ILE A 55 -4.02 -2.46 -2.36
C ILE A 55 -3.34 -3.66 -3.02
N ILE A 56 -4.08 -4.46 -3.78
CA ILE A 56 -3.51 -5.61 -4.50
C ILE A 56 -2.40 -5.16 -5.45
N ARG A 57 -2.59 -4.08 -6.21
CA ARG A 57 -1.54 -3.55 -7.10
C ARG A 57 -0.28 -3.13 -6.36
N ALA A 58 -0.39 -2.52 -5.18
CA ALA A 58 0.78 -2.16 -4.37
C ALA A 58 1.53 -3.41 -3.90
N ILE A 59 0.83 -4.43 -3.42
CA ILE A 59 1.44 -5.70 -2.99
C ILE A 59 2.08 -6.43 -4.18
N SER A 60 1.40 -6.51 -5.32
CA SER A 60 1.97 -7.14 -6.53
C SER A 60 3.23 -6.41 -7.00
N LYS A 61 3.23 -5.07 -7.00
CA LYS A 61 4.45 -4.30 -7.30
C LYS A 61 5.58 -4.62 -6.33
N LEU A 62 5.28 -4.70 -5.04
CA LEU A 62 6.26 -5.07 -4.02
C LEU A 62 6.85 -6.45 -4.30
N HIS A 63 6.02 -7.44 -4.63
CA HIS A 63 6.47 -8.79 -5.01
C HIS A 63 7.43 -8.76 -6.20
N TYR A 64 7.08 -8.07 -7.29
CA TYR A 64 7.97 -7.93 -8.44
C TYR A 64 9.27 -7.17 -8.11
N SER A 65 9.22 -6.17 -7.24
CA SER A 65 10.41 -5.43 -6.81
C SER A 65 11.35 -6.26 -5.95
N LEU A 66 10.82 -7.23 -5.20
CA LEU A 66 11.62 -8.16 -4.40
C LEU A 66 12.31 -9.20 -5.29
N GLN A 67 11.61 -9.75 -6.29
CA GLN A 67 12.20 -10.70 -7.25
C GLN A 67 13.36 -10.11 -8.07
N LYS A 68 13.38 -8.80 -8.30
CA LYS A 68 14.48 -8.13 -9.03
C LYS A 68 15.74 -7.88 -8.19
N LYS A 69 15.69 -8.12 -6.88
CA LYS A 69 16.81 -7.92 -5.94
C LYS A 69 17.48 -9.23 -5.52
N GLU A 70 17.00 -10.38 -5.99
CA GLU A 70 17.60 -11.70 -5.79
C GLU A 70 18.57 -12.06 -6.92
#